data_AF-A0A7V0JFC0-F1
#
_entry.id   AF-A0A7V0JFC0-F1
#
_cell.length_a   1.000
_cell.length_b   1.000
_cell.length_c   1.000
_cell.angle_alpha   90.00
_cell.angle_beta   90.00
_cell.angle_gamma   90.00
#
_symmetry.space_group_name_H-M   'P 1'
#
loop_
_entity.id
_entity.type
_entity.pdbx_description
1 polymer ?
#
loop_
_entity_poly.entity_id
_entity_poly.type
_entity_poly.pdbx_seq_one_letter_code
_entity_poly.pdbx_strand_id
1 'polypeptide(L)'
;MKQNTNEEIKKEGHITGDMLRPDQHEFLKTHAITGYDNDTDMIKIAIMNLYLHGLENVNVRHHDPLTLPTENNRKYDIILANPPFAGNVNKEAILEDFDLNTSKTELLFGEYFYKHLAPGGKAAVIVPEGVLFGSTNAHKKLRKWLLDECKIHGIISLPSGVFKPYAGVKTSIVVFERDGETEKVWFYEITGDGYSLDDKRTPQPDKNDIPDLLDKWDEKPESKLSWFARKEEIIENDLNLTASRYKAHVHEEVEYAKPKEIIAEVAGLEQRIAEGLNSLQKKL
;
A
#
# COMPACT_ATOMS: atom_id res chain seq x y z
N MET A 1 8.31 23.96 2.25
CA MET A 1 7.82 24.03 3.64
C MET A 1 8.95 23.89 4.65
N LYS A 2 9.51 22.69 4.94
CA LYS A 2 10.59 22.52 5.95
C LYS A 2 11.78 23.47 5.83
N GLN A 3 12.28 23.74 4.62
CA GLN A 3 13.41 24.65 4.41
C GLN A 3 13.03 26.14 4.54
N ASN A 4 11.73 26.47 4.46
CA ASN A 4 11.20 27.84 4.46
C ASN A 4 10.32 28.09 5.69
N THR A 5 10.57 27.37 6.79
CA THR A 5 9.98 27.66 8.10
C THR A 5 11.08 28.28 8.97
N ASN A 6 10.73 29.22 9.85
CA ASN A 6 11.67 29.74 10.84
C ASN A 6 12.18 28.62 11.79
N GLU A 7 13.46 28.67 12.15
CA GLU A 7 14.08 27.68 13.06
C GLU A 7 13.43 27.62 14.45
N GLU A 8 12.92 28.75 14.97
CA GLU A 8 12.20 28.77 16.26
C GLU A 8 10.90 27.96 16.18
N ILE A 9 10.13 28.16 15.11
CA ILE A 9 8.88 27.43 14.85
C ILE A 9 9.15 25.94 14.60
N LYS A 10 10.26 25.59 13.92
CA LYS A 10 10.67 24.19 13.74
C LYS A 10 11.00 23.51 15.07
N LYS A 11 11.63 24.22 16.00
CA LYS A 11 11.95 23.69 17.34
C LYS A 11 10.69 23.37 18.15
N GLU A 12 9.60 24.09 17.89
CA GLU A 12 8.26 23.80 18.45
C GLU A 12 7.55 22.64 17.74
N GLY A 13 8.18 22.03 16.72
CA GLY A 13 7.63 20.92 15.95
C GLY A 13 6.69 21.35 14.83
N HIS A 14 6.59 22.64 14.55
CA HIS A 14 5.69 23.18 13.53
C HIS A 14 6.42 23.42 12.20
N ILE A 15 5.75 23.12 11.09
CA ILE A 15 6.26 23.38 9.74
C ILE A 15 5.25 24.30 9.04
N THR A 16 5.41 25.60 9.19
CA THR A 16 4.45 26.61 8.71
C THR A 16 4.76 27.17 7.32
N GLY A 17 6.03 27.14 6.88
CA GLY A 17 6.43 27.74 5.61
C GLY A 17 6.35 29.28 5.62
N ASP A 18 6.48 29.92 6.78
CA ASP A 18 6.33 31.37 6.96
C ASP A 18 7.36 32.21 6.20
N MET A 19 8.47 31.61 5.77
CA MET A 19 9.52 32.26 4.98
C MET A 19 9.36 32.06 3.47
N LEU A 20 8.24 31.50 3.00
CA LEU A 20 7.99 31.37 1.57
C LEU A 20 7.84 32.74 0.91
N ARG A 21 8.44 32.88 -0.26
CA ARG A 21 8.24 34.08 -1.08
C ARG A 21 6.81 34.14 -1.64
N PRO A 22 6.31 35.33 -2.03
CA PRO A 22 4.97 35.46 -2.59
C PRO A 22 4.68 34.53 -3.78
N ASP A 23 5.65 34.33 -4.69
CA ASP A 23 5.53 33.41 -5.84
C ASP A 23 5.34 31.96 -5.39
N GLN A 24 6.03 31.54 -4.33
CA GLN A 24 5.94 30.18 -3.80
C GLN A 24 4.63 29.96 -3.05
N HIS A 25 4.15 30.97 -2.33
CA HIS A 25 2.82 30.95 -1.71
C HIS A 25 1.73 30.82 -2.76
N GLU A 26 1.82 31.59 -3.85
CA GLU A 26 0.85 31.52 -4.94
C GLU A 26 0.86 30.13 -5.58
N PHE A 27 2.03 29.58 -5.89
CA PHE A 27 2.16 28.21 -6.40
C PHE A 27 1.50 27.18 -5.48
N LEU A 28 1.73 27.25 -4.16
CA LEU A 28 1.12 26.33 -3.20
C LEU A 28 -0.40 26.42 -3.17
N LYS A 29 -0.96 27.63 -3.26
CA LYS A 29 -2.40 27.86 -3.18
C LYS A 29 -3.14 27.45 -4.45
N THR A 30 -2.48 27.49 -5.60
CA THR A 30 -3.16 27.42 -6.92
C THR A 30 -2.70 26.26 -7.82
N HIS A 31 -1.45 25.80 -7.71
CA HIS A 31 -0.87 24.86 -8.68
C HIS A 31 -0.29 23.58 -8.05
N ALA A 32 0.17 23.65 -6.79
CA ALA A 32 0.93 22.58 -6.16
C ALA A 32 0.12 21.30 -5.92
N ILE A 33 -1.21 21.41 -5.76
CA ILE A 33 -2.08 20.28 -5.45
C ILE A 33 -3.13 20.17 -6.55
N THR A 34 -3.26 18.96 -7.10
CA THR A 34 -4.34 18.56 -7.98
C THR A 34 -4.98 17.31 -7.41
N GLY A 35 -6.31 17.24 -7.44
CA GLY A 35 -7.06 16.07 -6.97
C GLY A 35 -8.17 15.68 -7.96
N TYR A 36 -8.42 14.39 -8.08
CA TYR A 36 -9.47 13.84 -8.92
C TYR A 36 -10.31 12.85 -8.12
N ASP A 37 -11.63 12.92 -8.30
CA ASP A 37 -12.58 11.95 -7.78
C ASP A 37 -13.75 11.84 -8.77
N ASN A 38 -14.37 10.67 -8.85
CA ASN A 38 -15.52 10.42 -9.72
C ASN A 38 -16.86 10.60 -9.00
N ASP A 39 -16.85 10.85 -7.69
CA ASP A 39 -18.02 11.17 -6.89
C ASP A 39 -18.08 12.68 -6.61
N THR A 40 -19.17 13.32 -7.08
CA THR A 40 -19.35 14.77 -6.94
C THR A 40 -19.47 15.23 -5.48
N ASP A 41 -19.98 14.39 -4.58
CA ASP A 41 -20.07 14.72 -3.16
C ASP A 41 -18.71 14.58 -2.47
N MET A 42 -17.89 13.59 -2.85
CA MET A 42 -16.50 13.50 -2.37
C MET A 42 -15.67 14.70 -2.81
N ILE A 43 -15.86 15.21 -4.03
CA ILE A 43 -15.23 16.45 -4.50
C ILE A 43 -15.57 17.65 -3.60
N LYS A 44 -16.84 17.82 -3.24
CA LYS A 44 -17.26 18.93 -2.35
C LYS A 44 -16.60 18.82 -0.99
N ILE A 45 -16.56 17.62 -0.41
CA ILE A 45 -15.93 17.38 0.90
C ILE A 45 -14.42 17.67 0.82
N ALA A 46 -13.75 17.22 -0.25
CA ALA A 46 -12.33 17.46 -0.45
C ALA A 46 -12.01 18.96 -0.59
N ILE A 47 -12.79 19.70 -1.38
CA ILE A 47 -12.65 21.16 -1.54
C ILE A 47 -12.86 21.86 -0.19
N MET A 48 -13.93 21.53 0.54
CA MET A 48 -14.18 22.13 1.86
C MET A 48 -13.05 21.84 2.85
N ASN A 49 -12.54 20.60 2.86
CA ASN A 49 -11.42 20.23 3.71
C ASN A 49 -10.17 21.06 3.41
N LEU A 50 -9.81 21.19 2.13
CA LEU A 50 -8.65 21.99 1.71
C LEU A 50 -8.85 23.48 1.99
N TYR A 51 -10.06 24.01 1.79
CA TYR A 51 -10.41 25.38 2.11
C TYR A 51 -10.21 25.68 3.61
N LEU A 52 -10.66 24.78 4.50
CA LEU A 52 -10.45 24.90 5.95
C LEU A 52 -8.97 24.85 6.35
N HIS A 53 -8.11 24.25 5.52
CA HIS A 53 -6.66 24.26 5.67
C HIS A 53 -5.98 25.46 4.98
N GLY A 54 -6.74 26.45 4.53
CA GLY A 54 -6.22 27.68 3.91
C GLY A 54 -5.80 27.53 2.44
N LEU A 55 -6.21 26.44 1.80
CA LEU A 55 -5.92 26.15 0.39
C LEU A 55 -7.18 26.36 -0.46
N GLU A 56 -7.46 27.63 -0.75
CA GLU A 56 -8.75 28.05 -1.33
C GLU A 56 -8.88 27.76 -2.84
N ASN A 57 -7.77 27.73 -3.57
CA ASN A 57 -7.74 27.68 -5.04
C ASN A 57 -7.15 26.36 -5.56
N VAL A 58 -7.28 25.27 -4.80
CA VAL A 58 -6.74 23.95 -5.19
C VAL A 58 -7.51 23.37 -6.35
N ASN A 59 -6.77 22.72 -7.25
CA ASN A 59 -7.33 22.10 -8.44
C ASN A 59 -7.94 20.72 -8.16
N VAL A 60 -9.08 20.67 -7.46
CA VAL A 60 -9.85 19.43 -7.23
C VAL A 60 -11.01 19.33 -8.22
N ARG A 61 -11.09 18.25 -9.01
CA ARG A 61 -12.04 18.12 -10.12
C ARG A 61 -12.76 16.80 -10.13
N HIS A 62 -14.04 16.85 -10.48
CA HIS A 62 -14.81 15.68 -10.85
C HIS A 62 -14.27 15.09 -12.17
N HIS A 63 -13.55 13.98 -12.07
CA HIS A 63 -12.82 13.38 -13.19
C HIS A 63 -12.53 11.91 -12.88
N ASP A 64 -12.83 11.03 -13.82
CA ASP A 64 -12.43 9.61 -13.76
C ASP A 64 -11.13 9.41 -14.54
N PRO A 65 -10.00 9.15 -13.85
CA PRO A 65 -8.69 9.03 -14.49
C PRO A 65 -8.56 7.84 -15.46
N LEU A 66 -9.47 6.86 -15.40
CA LEU A 66 -9.40 5.65 -16.23
C LEU A 66 -10.21 5.76 -17.53
N THR A 67 -11.20 6.66 -17.57
CA THR A 67 -12.14 6.78 -18.69
C THR A 67 -12.14 8.15 -19.35
N LEU A 68 -11.58 9.18 -18.71
CA LEU A 68 -11.50 10.53 -19.25
C LEU A 68 -10.03 10.96 -19.42
N PRO A 69 -9.66 11.57 -20.56
CA PRO A 69 -8.28 11.97 -20.80
C PRO A 69 -7.85 13.08 -19.84
N THR A 70 -6.64 12.96 -19.30
CA THR A 70 -6.04 14.01 -18.47
C THR A 70 -5.78 15.26 -19.32
N GLU A 71 -6.23 16.42 -18.83
CA GLU A 71 -6.04 17.69 -19.53
C GLU A 71 -4.56 17.99 -19.80
N ASN A 72 -4.27 18.40 -21.04
CA ASN A 72 -2.94 18.80 -21.51
C ASN A 72 -1.83 17.77 -21.25
N ASN A 73 -2.18 16.48 -21.10
CA ASN A 73 -1.24 15.41 -20.76
C ASN A 73 -0.36 15.75 -19.53
N ARG A 74 -0.97 16.43 -18.54
CA ARG A 74 -0.26 16.92 -17.36
C ARG A 74 0.46 15.80 -16.63
N LYS A 75 1.71 16.06 -16.25
CA LYS A 75 2.55 15.16 -15.45
C LYS A 75 2.80 15.74 -14.07
N TYR A 76 3.11 14.88 -13.11
CA TYR A 76 3.25 15.22 -11.71
C TYR A 76 4.62 14.80 -11.16
N ASP A 77 5.24 15.67 -10.37
CA ASP A 77 6.48 15.35 -9.66
C ASP A 77 6.25 14.34 -8.53
N ILE A 78 5.06 14.39 -7.92
CA ILE A 78 4.66 13.51 -6.81
C ILE A 78 3.22 13.04 -7.02
N ILE A 79 2.99 11.73 -6.89
CA ILE A 79 1.65 11.12 -6.82
C ILE A 79 1.50 10.39 -5.49
N LEU A 80 0.49 10.77 -4.71
CA LEU A 80 0.08 10.06 -3.49
C LEU A 80 -1.34 9.57 -3.70
N ALA A 81 -1.58 8.26 -3.59
CA ALA A 81 -2.90 7.72 -3.89
C ALA A 81 -3.24 6.47 -3.07
N ASN A 82 -4.52 6.37 -2.73
CA ASN A 82 -5.16 5.16 -2.22
C ASN A 82 -6.31 4.79 -3.18
N PRO A 83 -6.01 4.22 -4.37
CA PRO A 83 -7.03 3.87 -5.35
C PRO A 83 -7.98 2.78 -4.82
N PRO A 84 -9.16 2.61 -5.44
CA PRO A 84 -10.07 1.51 -5.12
C PRO A 84 -9.39 0.14 -5.18
N PHE A 85 -9.64 -0.70 -4.18
CA PHE A 85 -8.97 -2.00 -4.05
C PHE A 85 -9.52 -3.11 -4.95
N ALA A 86 -10.71 -2.93 -5.50
CA ALA A 86 -11.30 -3.87 -6.44
C ALA A 86 -12.35 -3.17 -7.30
N GLY A 87 -12.52 -3.64 -8.52
CA GLY A 87 -13.50 -3.11 -9.45
C GLY A 87 -13.19 -3.53 -10.88
N ASN A 88 -14.16 -3.33 -11.76
CA ASN A 88 -13.95 -3.45 -13.19
C ASN A 88 -14.47 -2.20 -13.90
N VAL A 89 -13.70 -1.67 -14.82
CA VAL A 89 -14.11 -0.63 -15.77
C VAL A 89 -14.62 -1.32 -17.03
N ASN A 90 -15.64 -0.74 -17.66
CA ASN A 90 -16.09 -1.24 -18.95
C ASN A 90 -14.97 -1.08 -20.00
N LYS A 91 -14.61 -2.15 -20.73
CA LYS A 91 -13.44 -2.16 -21.59
C LYS A 91 -13.52 -1.13 -22.72
N GLU A 92 -14.71 -0.90 -23.27
CA GLU A 92 -14.89 0.09 -24.34
C GLU A 92 -14.83 1.54 -23.83
N ALA A 93 -14.89 1.75 -22.51
CA ALA A 93 -14.77 3.06 -21.88
C ALA A 93 -13.34 3.36 -21.39
N ILE A 94 -12.45 2.37 -21.38
CA ILE A 94 -11.04 2.56 -21.01
C ILE A 94 -10.35 3.36 -22.11
N LEU A 95 -9.56 4.36 -21.75
CA LEU A 95 -8.78 5.14 -22.71
C LEU A 95 -7.83 4.24 -23.51
N GLU A 96 -7.65 4.56 -24.79
CA GLU A 96 -6.75 3.81 -25.69
C GLU A 96 -5.28 3.85 -25.25
N ASP A 97 -4.90 4.77 -24.36
CA ASP A 97 -3.56 4.87 -23.79
C ASP A 97 -3.20 3.61 -22.98
N PHE A 98 -4.13 2.88 -22.35
CA PHE A 98 -3.76 1.78 -21.45
C PHE A 98 -3.21 0.52 -22.16
N ASP A 99 -2.00 0.10 -21.77
CA ASP A 99 -1.23 -1.02 -22.30
C ASP A 99 -1.53 -2.36 -21.61
N LEU A 100 -2.12 -2.36 -20.41
CA LEU A 100 -2.30 -3.57 -19.60
C LEU A 100 -3.44 -4.51 -20.03
N ASN A 101 -4.21 -4.19 -21.09
CA ASN A 101 -5.32 -4.99 -21.64
C ASN A 101 -6.15 -5.72 -20.56
N THR A 102 -6.64 -4.95 -19.58
CA THR A 102 -7.36 -5.45 -18.41
C THR A 102 -8.50 -4.50 -18.08
N SER A 103 -9.58 -5.02 -17.47
CA SER A 103 -10.67 -4.20 -16.91
C SER A 103 -10.46 -3.88 -15.43
N LYS A 104 -9.48 -4.52 -14.79
CA LYS A 104 -9.25 -4.44 -13.34
C LYS A 104 -8.76 -3.05 -12.93
N THR A 105 -9.55 -2.35 -12.11
CA THR A 105 -9.26 -0.96 -11.69
C THR A 105 -7.91 -0.85 -11.00
N GLU A 106 -7.56 -1.82 -10.14
CA GLU A 106 -6.31 -1.80 -9.36
C GLU A 106 -5.05 -1.83 -10.24
N LEU A 107 -5.12 -2.49 -11.40
CA LEU A 107 -4.01 -2.56 -12.35
C LEU A 107 -3.97 -1.31 -13.24
N LEU A 108 -5.14 -0.85 -13.69
CA LEU A 108 -5.25 0.36 -14.51
C LEU A 108 -4.75 1.58 -13.74
N PHE A 109 -5.06 1.73 -12.45
CA PHE A 109 -4.50 2.81 -11.64
C PHE A 109 -2.98 2.71 -11.50
N GLY A 110 -2.43 1.50 -11.32
CA GLY A 110 -0.98 1.29 -11.30
C GLY A 110 -0.29 1.80 -12.58
N GLU A 111 -0.88 1.52 -13.74
CA GLU A 111 -0.42 2.05 -15.02
C GLU A 111 -0.61 3.57 -15.14
N TYR A 112 -1.79 4.08 -14.73
CA TYR A 112 -2.09 5.50 -14.76
C TYR A 112 -1.03 6.31 -13.99
N PHE A 113 -0.68 5.88 -12.78
CA PHE A 113 0.31 6.56 -11.95
C PHE A 113 1.67 6.62 -12.64
N TYR A 114 2.17 5.51 -13.19
CA TYR A 114 3.41 5.53 -13.95
C TYR A 114 3.35 6.53 -15.11
N LYS A 115 2.28 6.47 -15.91
CA LYS A 115 2.16 7.30 -17.12
C LYS A 115 2.04 8.78 -16.79
N HIS A 116 1.50 9.12 -15.62
CA HIS A 116 1.27 10.51 -15.23
C HIS A 116 2.36 11.08 -14.30
N LEU A 117 3.38 10.31 -13.95
CA LEU A 117 4.60 10.85 -13.36
C LEU A 117 5.43 11.62 -14.38
N ALA A 118 5.99 12.76 -13.98
CA ALA A 118 7.06 13.42 -14.71
C ALA A 118 8.34 12.57 -14.67
N PRO A 119 9.31 12.77 -15.58
CA PRO A 119 10.62 12.13 -15.48
C PRO A 119 11.26 12.40 -14.10
N GLY A 120 11.71 11.34 -13.42
CA GLY A 120 12.22 11.41 -12.03
C GLY A 120 11.15 11.68 -10.96
N GLY A 121 9.87 11.74 -11.35
CA GLY A 121 8.74 11.90 -10.43
C GLY A 121 8.55 10.65 -9.56
N LYS A 122 7.98 10.83 -8.37
CA LYS A 122 7.82 9.79 -7.36
C LYS A 122 6.36 9.50 -7.05
N ALA A 123 6.03 8.24 -6.83
CA ALA A 123 4.73 7.82 -6.37
C ALA A 123 4.83 7.01 -5.08
N ALA A 124 3.88 7.22 -4.17
CA ALA A 124 3.61 6.34 -3.05
C ALA A 124 2.12 5.96 -3.09
N VAL A 125 1.85 4.71 -3.46
CA VAL A 125 0.48 4.26 -3.76
C VAL A 125 0.13 3.00 -3.00
N ILE A 126 -1.10 2.96 -2.48
CA ILE A 126 -1.62 1.79 -1.77
C ILE A 126 -2.25 0.85 -2.79
N VAL A 127 -1.83 -0.42 -2.77
CA VAL A 127 -2.37 -1.47 -3.64
C VAL A 127 -2.80 -2.67 -2.80
N PRO A 128 -3.86 -3.40 -3.19
CA PRO A 128 -4.11 -4.72 -2.63
C PRO A 128 -2.96 -5.66 -3.02
N GLU A 129 -2.57 -6.58 -2.14
CA GLU A 129 -1.43 -7.49 -2.40
C GLU A 129 -1.62 -8.31 -3.69
N GLY A 130 -2.86 -8.53 -4.14
CA GLY A 130 -3.16 -9.18 -5.41
C GLY A 130 -2.43 -8.57 -6.61
N VAL A 131 -2.18 -7.24 -6.60
CA VAL A 131 -1.36 -6.57 -7.62
C VAL A 131 0.08 -7.11 -7.62
N LEU A 132 0.63 -7.42 -6.44
CA LEU A 132 2.01 -7.82 -6.21
C LEU A 132 2.29 -9.31 -6.52
N PHE A 133 1.28 -10.18 -6.51
CA PHE A 133 1.48 -11.62 -6.79
C PHE A 133 0.55 -12.21 -7.86
N GLY A 134 -0.47 -11.48 -8.33
CA GLY A 134 -1.45 -11.99 -9.30
C GLY A 134 -0.80 -12.58 -10.55
N SER A 135 -1.38 -13.65 -11.10
CA SER A 135 -0.73 -14.49 -12.11
C SER A 135 -1.08 -14.13 -13.56
N THR A 136 -2.07 -13.27 -13.80
CA THR A 136 -2.47 -12.90 -15.17
C THR A 136 -1.38 -12.10 -15.88
N ASN A 137 -1.39 -12.12 -17.21
CA ASN A 137 -0.42 -11.38 -18.02
C ASN A 137 -0.39 -9.88 -17.69
N ALA A 138 -1.54 -9.27 -17.39
CA ALA A 138 -1.63 -7.87 -16.98
C ALA A 138 -0.89 -7.60 -15.66
N HIS A 139 -1.03 -8.49 -14.67
CA HIS A 139 -0.31 -8.37 -13.40
C HIS A 139 1.20 -8.49 -13.61
N LYS A 140 1.64 -9.55 -14.33
CA LYS A 140 3.07 -9.76 -14.62
C LYS A 140 3.65 -8.60 -15.43
N LYS A 141 2.91 -8.06 -16.41
CA LYS A 141 3.33 -6.92 -17.22
C LYS A 141 3.49 -5.65 -16.37
N LEU A 142 2.54 -5.33 -15.48
CA LEU A 142 2.66 -4.20 -14.57
C LEU A 142 3.88 -4.34 -13.64
N ARG A 143 4.08 -5.50 -13.02
CA ARG A 143 5.23 -5.71 -12.12
C ARG A 143 6.57 -5.68 -12.85
N LYS A 144 6.63 -6.27 -14.05
CA LYS A 144 7.79 -6.16 -14.93
C LYS A 144 8.11 -4.70 -15.24
N TRP A 145 7.08 -3.92 -15.57
CA TRP A 145 7.23 -2.52 -15.89
C TRP A 145 7.77 -1.70 -14.72
N LEU A 146 7.26 -1.92 -13.51
CA LEU A 146 7.77 -1.29 -12.29
C LEU A 146 9.24 -1.67 -12.01
N LEU A 147 9.68 -2.88 -12.36
CA LEU A 147 11.07 -3.31 -12.15
C LEU A 147 12.04 -2.83 -13.24
N ASP A 148 11.55 -2.64 -14.46
CA ASP A 148 12.38 -2.32 -15.63
C ASP A 148 12.45 -0.80 -15.89
N GLU A 149 11.37 -0.05 -15.63
CA GLU A 149 11.28 1.39 -15.96
C GLU A 149 11.15 2.30 -14.74
N CYS A 150 11.07 1.72 -13.53
CA CYS A 150 11.06 2.49 -12.29
C CYS A 150 12.18 2.05 -11.35
N LYS A 151 12.56 2.98 -10.48
CA LYS A 151 13.31 2.69 -9.26
C LYS A 151 12.31 2.50 -8.12
N ILE A 152 12.10 1.25 -7.70
CA ILE A 152 11.29 0.93 -6.52
C ILE A 152 12.12 1.22 -5.27
N HIS A 153 11.71 2.24 -4.50
CA HIS A 153 12.38 2.61 -3.26
C HIS A 153 12.02 1.66 -2.11
N GLY A 154 10.80 1.16 -2.10
CA GLY A 154 10.40 0.14 -1.14
C GLY A 154 8.95 -0.31 -1.31
N ILE A 155 8.68 -1.52 -0.80
CA ILE A 155 7.35 -2.10 -0.70
C ILE A 155 7.05 -2.35 0.78
N ILE A 156 6.10 -1.59 1.31
CA ILE A 156 5.69 -1.67 2.70
C ILE A 156 4.43 -2.54 2.78
N SER A 157 4.54 -3.75 3.31
CA SER A 157 3.42 -4.65 3.54
C SER A 157 2.64 -4.19 4.78
N LEU A 158 1.34 -3.98 4.62
CA LEU A 158 0.42 -3.64 5.70
C LEU A 158 -0.30 -4.90 6.18
N PRO A 159 -0.58 -5.05 7.47
CA PRO A 159 -1.31 -6.21 7.97
C PRO A 159 -2.77 -6.18 7.50
N SER A 160 -3.39 -7.35 7.39
CA SER A 160 -4.83 -7.40 7.09
C SER A 160 -5.62 -6.75 8.22
N GLY A 161 -6.60 -5.92 7.87
CA GLY A 161 -7.42 -5.19 8.84
C GLY A 161 -7.10 -3.71 9.00
N VAL A 162 -6.00 -3.20 8.42
CA VAL A 162 -5.69 -1.74 8.39
C VAL A 162 -6.78 -0.91 7.71
N PHE A 163 -7.63 -1.52 6.88
CA PHE A 163 -8.75 -0.83 6.22
C PHE A 163 -10.12 -1.28 6.72
N LYS A 164 -10.20 -2.07 7.80
CA LYS A 164 -11.49 -2.43 8.40
C LYS A 164 -12.15 -1.23 9.06
N PRO A 165 -13.50 -1.18 9.09
CA PRO A 165 -14.44 -2.19 8.58
C PRO A 165 -14.70 -2.15 7.07
N TYR A 166 -14.10 -1.21 6.33
CA TYR A 166 -14.39 -0.98 4.91
C TYR A 166 -13.78 -2.04 3.98
N ALA A 167 -12.58 -2.54 4.30
CA ALA A 167 -11.92 -3.58 3.53
C ALA A 167 -11.09 -4.52 4.42
N GLY A 168 -11.24 -5.83 4.21
CA GLY A 168 -10.49 -6.88 4.92
C GLY A 168 -9.23 -7.37 4.19
N VAL A 169 -9.01 -6.94 2.95
CA VAL A 169 -7.88 -7.39 2.13
C VAL A 169 -6.55 -6.87 2.68
N LYS A 170 -5.50 -7.68 2.53
CA LYS A 170 -4.13 -7.24 2.81
C LYS A 170 -3.66 -6.29 1.71
N THR A 171 -2.98 -5.22 2.10
CA THR A 171 -2.55 -4.14 1.20
C THR A 171 -1.05 -3.89 1.37
N SER A 172 -0.47 -3.13 0.45
CA SER A 172 0.91 -2.70 0.53
C SER A 172 1.05 -1.30 -0.05
N ILE A 173 2.00 -0.53 0.47
CA ILE A 173 2.40 0.75 -0.11
C ILE A 173 3.58 0.48 -1.04
N VAL A 174 3.44 0.82 -2.31
CA VAL A 174 4.53 0.76 -3.28
C VAL A 174 5.06 2.17 -3.48
N VAL A 175 6.33 2.37 -3.14
CA VAL A 175 7.02 3.65 -3.34
C VAL A 175 8.02 3.50 -4.49
N PHE A 176 7.82 4.24 -5.56
CA PHE A 176 8.64 4.14 -6.76
C PHE A 176 8.89 5.50 -7.40
N GLU A 177 9.95 5.57 -8.20
CA GLU A 177 10.37 6.74 -8.98
C GLU A 177 10.45 6.37 -10.45
N ARG A 178 9.92 7.23 -11.31
CA ARG A 178 9.92 7.03 -12.76
C ARG A 178 11.31 7.24 -13.35
N ASP A 179 11.62 6.51 -14.42
CA ASP A 179 12.87 6.60 -15.20
C ASP A 179 14.12 6.24 -14.38
N GLY A 180 14.03 5.13 -13.65
CA GLY A 180 15.14 4.52 -12.94
C GLY A 180 15.14 3.01 -13.09
N GLU A 181 16.27 2.36 -12.77
CA GLU A 181 16.36 0.90 -12.78
C GLU A 181 16.35 0.37 -11.33
N THR A 182 15.58 -0.69 -11.10
CA THR A 182 15.54 -1.37 -9.81
C THR A 182 16.53 -2.53 -9.78
N GLU A 183 17.64 -2.38 -9.05
CA GLU A 183 18.58 -3.50 -8.82
C GLU A 183 18.14 -4.42 -7.68
N LYS A 184 17.59 -3.82 -6.62
CA LYS A 184 17.05 -4.51 -5.44
C LYS A 184 15.87 -3.74 -4.87
N VAL A 185 14.95 -4.47 -4.26
CA VAL A 185 13.76 -3.90 -3.60
C VAL A 185 13.91 -4.05 -2.11
N TRP A 186 13.70 -2.96 -1.37
CA TRP A 186 13.58 -3.00 0.09
C TRP A 186 12.14 -3.32 0.48
N PHE A 187 11.97 -4.37 1.29
CA PHE A 187 10.69 -4.74 1.86
C PHE A 187 10.65 -4.34 3.33
N TYR A 188 9.49 -3.86 3.76
CA TYR A 188 9.22 -3.61 5.17
C TYR A 188 7.84 -4.17 5.52
N GLU A 189 7.72 -4.96 6.58
CA GLU A 189 6.47 -5.52 7.05
C GLU A 189 6.01 -4.79 8.31
N ILE A 190 4.92 -4.03 8.19
CA ILE A 190 4.22 -3.46 9.34
C ILE A 190 3.38 -4.56 9.98
N THR A 191 3.47 -4.68 11.30
CA THR A 191 2.68 -5.62 12.11
C THR A 191 1.49 -4.93 12.78
N GLY A 192 1.57 -3.62 13.01
CA GLY A 192 0.47 -2.80 13.51
C GLY A 192 0.61 -1.32 13.13
N ASP A 193 -0.53 -0.65 12.92
CA ASP A 193 -0.61 0.76 12.54
C ASP A 193 -1.07 1.68 13.70
N GLY A 194 -0.98 1.18 14.93
CA GLY A 194 -1.47 1.88 16.12
C GLY A 194 -2.94 1.66 16.43
N TYR A 195 -3.62 0.70 15.77
CA TYR A 195 -5.01 0.33 16.03
C TYR A 195 -5.20 -1.19 16.05
N SER A 196 -6.30 -1.67 16.67
CA SER A 196 -6.73 -3.07 16.50
C SER A 196 -7.06 -3.35 15.03
N LEU A 197 -6.76 -4.55 14.57
CA LEU A 197 -7.00 -5.01 13.19
C LEU A 197 -8.40 -5.66 13.02
N ASP A 198 -9.33 -5.28 13.88
CA ASP A 198 -10.74 -5.69 13.86
C ASP A 198 -11.64 -4.55 13.38
N ASP A 199 -12.93 -4.82 13.23
CA ASP A 199 -13.88 -3.84 12.69
C ASP A 199 -14.07 -2.61 13.60
N LYS A 200 -13.65 -2.69 14.88
CA LYS A 200 -13.77 -1.59 15.84
C LYS A 200 -12.65 -0.59 15.73
N ARG A 201 -11.46 -0.99 15.22
CA ARG A 201 -10.26 -0.14 15.11
C ARG A 201 -10.01 0.66 16.39
N THR A 202 -9.91 -0.03 17.52
CA THR A 202 -9.63 0.58 18.82
C THR A 202 -8.17 1.04 18.86
N PRO A 203 -7.85 2.27 19.29
CA PRO A 203 -6.46 2.73 19.39
C PRO A 203 -5.59 1.78 20.23
N GLN A 204 -4.41 1.44 19.71
CA GLN A 204 -3.35 0.63 20.33
C GLN A 204 -1.99 1.29 20.05
N PRO A 205 -1.65 2.44 20.68
CA PRO A 205 -0.44 3.19 20.38
C PRO A 205 0.87 2.38 20.48
N ASP A 206 0.90 1.40 21.40
CA ASP A 206 2.06 0.51 21.61
C ASP A 206 2.29 -0.48 20.45
N LYS A 207 1.34 -0.62 19.52
CA LYS A 207 1.42 -1.50 18.35
C LYS A 207 1.46 -0.70 17.06
N ASN A 208 2.48 0.15 16.94
CA ASN A 208 2.67 1.02 15.80
C ASN A 208 4.10 0.95 15.28
N ASP A 209 4.29 0.34 14.12
CA ASP A 209 5.61 0.22 13.48
C ASP A 209 5.92 1.38 12.52
N ILE A 210 4.99 2.32 12.31
CA ILE A 210 5.16 3.44 11.38
C ILE A 210 6.34 4.35 11.79
N PRO A 211 6.55 4.72 13.08
CA PRO A 211 7.71 5.49 13.48
C PRO A 211 9.04 4.78 13.16
N ASP A 212 9.14 3.48 13.45
CA ASP A 212 10.34 2.68 13.14
C ASP A 212 10.61 2.60 11.64
N LEU A 213 9.56 2.47 10.82
CA LEU A 213 9.66 2.55 9.35
C LEU A 213 10.23 3.90 8.90
N LEU A 214 9.74 5.00 9.46
CA LEU A 214 10.18 6.35 9.08
C LEU A 214 11.64 6.60 9.47
N ASP A 215 12.05 6.17 10.66
CA ASP A 215 13.44 6.31 11.14
C ASP A 215 14.42 5.50 10.26
N LYS A 216 13.96 4.36 9.73
CA LYS A 216 14.76 3.49 8.85
C LYS A 216 14.67 3.85 7.37
N TRP A 217 13.82 4.81 6.98
CA TRP A 217 13.50 5.05 5.57
C TRP A 217 14.71 5.49 4.74
N ASP A 218 15.60 6.30 5.31
CA ASP A 218 16.73 6.85 4.56
C ASP A 218 17.85 5.81 4.37
N GLU A 219 18.22 5.10 5.44
CA GLU A 219 19.30 4.09 5.41
C GLU A 219 18.85 2.72 4.89
N LYS A 220 17.56 2.39 5.04
CA LYS A 220 16.94 1.11 4.67
C LYS A 220 17.72 -0.12 5.19
N PRO A 221 18.05 -0.21 6.49
CA PRO A 221 18.74 -1.36 7.04
C PRO A 221 17.88 -2.63 6.96
N GLU A 222 18.54 -3.79 6.96
CA GLU A 222 17.87 -5.07 7.19
C GLU A 222 17.61 -5.27 8.69
N SER A 223 16.47 -5.86 9.01
CA SER A 223 16.02 -6.10 10.38
C SER A 223 15.01 -7.25 10.42
N LYS A 224 14.42 -7.53 11.59
CA LYS A 224 13.32 -8.50 11.71
C LYS A 224 12.10 -8.12 10.85
N LEU A 225 11.89 -6.83 10.61
CA LEU A 225 10.76 -6.29 9.86
C LEU A 225 11.14 -5.86 8.43
N SER A 226 12.43 -5.88 8.06
CA SER A 226 12.89 -5.36 6.78
C SER A 226 14.01 -6.18 6.15
N TRP A 227 13.97 -6.37 4.83
CA TRP A 227 14.97 -7.16 4.07
C TRP A 227 15.02 -6.70 2.62
N PHE A 228 16.05 -7.10 1.89
CA PHE A 228 16.13 -6.88 0.45
C PHE A 228 15.86 -8.16 -0.35
N ALA A 229 15.30 -7.99 -1.54
CA ALA A 229 15.39 -9.01 -2.60
C ALA A 229 16.01 -8.39 -3.85
N ARG A 230 16.88 -9.15 -4.53
CA ARG A 230 17.50 -8.71 -5.78
C ARG A 230 16.55 -8.88 -6.96
N LYS A 231 16.71 -8.07 -8.02
CA LYS A 231 15.88 -8.15 -9.22
C LYS A 231 15.90 -9.55 -9.84
N GLU A 232 17.04 -10.23 -9.86
CA GLU A 232 17.17 -11.59 -10.40
C GLU A 232 16.31 -12.58 -9.61
N GLU A 233 16.38 -12.51 -8.27
CA GLU A 233 15.57 -13.34 -7.38
C GLU A 233 14.07 -13.07 -7.57
N ILE A 234 13.68 -11.81 -7.78
CA ILE A 234 12.28 -11.44 -8.05
C ILE A 234 11.81 -12.02 -9.38
N ILE A 235 12.66 -12.00 -10.42
CA ILE A 235 12.36 -12.58 -11.72
C ILE A 235 12.20 -14.11 -11.62
N GLU A 236 13.10 -14.79 -10.89
CA GLU A 236 13.01 -16.23 -10.62
C GLU A 236 11.73 -16.60 -9.87
N ASN A 237 11.24 -15.70 -9.02
CA ASN A 237 9.98 -15.83 -8.28
C ASN A 237 8.77 -15.28 -9.05
N ASP A 238 8.74 -15.41 -10.38
CA ASP A 238 7.58 -15.07 -11.21
C ASP A 238 7.15 -13.58 -11.13
N LEU A 239 8.13 -12.70 -10.91
CA LEU A 239 7.96 -11.27 -10.66
C LEU A 239 7.11 -10.97 -9.42
N ASN A 240 7.05 -11.87 -8.44
CA ASN A 240 6.28 -11.66 -7.22
C ASN A 240 6.92 -10.54 -6.38
N LEU A 241 6.14 -9.54 -6.01
CA LEU A 241 6.60 -8.38 -5.24
C LEU A 241 6.02 -8.36 -3.81
N THR A 242 5.53 -9.48 -3.30
CA THR A 242 5.02 -9.58 -1.93
C THR A 242 6.17 -9.76 -0.94
N ALA A 243 6.21 -8.93 0.11
CA ALA A 243 7.27 -8.94 1.12
C ALA A 243 7.51 -10.34 1.72
N SER A 244 6.44 -11.05 2.09
CA SER A 244 6.53 -12.36 2.76
C SER A 244 7.26 -13.44 1.95
N ARG A 245 7.36 -13.28 0.63
CA ARG A 245 8.07 -14.22 -0.25
C ARG A 245 9.58 -14.22 -0.01
N TYR A 246 10.13 -13.09 0.42
CA TYR A 246 11.57 -12.85 0.58
C TYR A 246 11.99 -12.73 2.04
N LYS A 247 11.04 -12.88 2.97
CA LYS A 247 11.35 -12.86 4.40
C LYS A 247 12.20 -14.09 4.71
N ALA A 248 13.40 -13.88 5.24
CA ALA A 248 14.21 -14.98 5.74
C ALA A 248 13.39 -15.76 6.77
N HIS A 249 13.04 -17.00 6.44
CA HIS A 249 12.34 -17.89 7.36
C HIS A 249 13.29 -18.17 8.53
N VAL A 250 13.07 -17.49 9.65
CA VAL A 250 13.52 -18.01 10.94
C VAL A 250 12.68 -19.27 11.15
N HIS A 251 13.22 -20.42 10.74
CA HIS A 251 12.72 -21.70 11.20
C HIS A 251 12.94 -21.72 12.72
N GLU A 252 11.96 -21.26 13.49
CA GLU A 252 11.71 -21.95 14.75
C GLU A 252 11.35 -23.38 14.32
N GLU A 253 12.22 -24.33 14.62
CA GLU A 253 11.83 -25.73 14.59
C GLU A 253 10.59 -25.84 15.48
N VAL A 254 9.42 -25.86 14.85
CA VAL A 254 8.21 -26.28 15.54
C VAL A 254 8.48 -27.73 15.87
N GLU A 255 8.88 -28.00 17.12
CA GLU A 255 8.93 -29.35 17.66
C GLU A 255 7.52 -29.91 17.57
N TYR A 256 7.25 -30.62 16.47
CA TYR A 256 6.04 -31.42 16.39
C TYR A 256 6.17 -32.52 17.43
N ALA A 257 5.12 -32.70 18.22
CA ALA A 257 4.98 -33.87 19.08
C ALA A 257 5.23 -35.13 18.25
N LYS A 258 5.97 -36.09 18.81
CA LYS A 258 6.33 -37.30 18.06
C LYS A 258 5.04 -38.01 17.61
N PRO A 259 4.99 -38.66 16.43
CA PRO A 259 3.79 -39.35 15.97
C PRO A 259 3.15 -40.30 17.01
N LYS A 260 3.97 -40.90 17.90
CA LYS A 260 3.49 -41.71 19.03
C LYS A 260 2.69 -40.93 20.07
N GLU A 261 3.06 -39.69 20.35
CA GLU A 261 2.38 -38.81 21.31
C GLU A 261 1.03 -38.36 20.75
N ILE A 262 1.00 -37.98 19.46
CA ILE A 262 -0.24 -37.66 18.73
C ILE A 262 -1.19 -38.86 18.72
N ILE A 263 -0.68 -40.07 18.43
CA ILE A 263 -1.49 -41.31 18.44
C ILE A 263 -2.02 -41.62 19.85
N ALA A 264 -1.21 -41.42 20.89
CA ALA A 264 -1.64 -41.64 22.27
C ALA A 264 -2.74 -40.64 22.69
N GLU A 265 -2.63 -39.39 22.28
CA GLU A 265 -3.64 -38.37 22.53
C GLU A 265 -4.97 -38.67 21.82
N VAL A 266 -4.90 -39.07 20.54
CA VAL A 266 -6.08 -39.50 19.77
C VAL A 266 -6.75 -40.72 20.42
N ALA A 267 -5.98 -41.73 20.83
CA ALA A 267 -6.53 -42.90 21.52
C ALA A 267 -7.21 -42.54 22.85
N GLY A 268 -6.64 -41.59 23.62
CA GLY A 268 -7.24 -41.09 24.84
C GLY A 268 -8.55 -40.32 24.60
N LEU A 269 -8.62 -39.54 23.52
CA LEU A 269 -9.84 -38.86 23.10
C LEU A 269 -10.93 -39.85 22.70
N GLU A 270 -10.60 -40.89 21.92
CA GLU A 270 -11.55 -41.95 21.56
C GLU A 270 -12.11 -42.66 22.79
N GLN A 271 -11.26 -42.96 23.78
CA GLN A 271 -11.70 -43.59 25.02
C GLN A 271 -12.70 -42.71 25.79
N ARG A 272 -12.43 -41.40 25.88
CA ARG A 272 -13.35 -40.44 26.50
C ARG A 272 -14.68 -40.32 25.75
N ILE A 273 -14.64 -40.35 24.42
CA ILE A 273 -15.84 -40.35 23.58
C ILE A 273 -16.67 -41.61 23.83
N ALA A 274 -16.02 -42.78 23.88
CA ALA A 274 -16.68 -44.06 24.15
C ALA A 274 -17.30 -44.13 25.55
N GLU A 275 -16.60 -43.63 26.57
CA GLU A 275 -17.13 -43.51 27.93
C GLU A 275 -18.33 -42.56 28.00
N GLY A 276 -18.27 -41.42 27.32
CA GLY A 276 -19.36 -40.47 27.20
C GLY A 276 -20.60 -41.08 26.55
N LEU A 277 -20.43 -41.78 25.43
CA LEU A 277 -21.50 -42.51 24.73
C LEU A 277 -22.15 -43.57 25.63
N ASN A 278 -21.36 -44.40 26.31
CA ASN A 278 -21.88 -45.41 27.24
C ASN A 278 -22.65 -44.79 28.41
N SER A 279 -22.20 -43.62 28.90
CA SER A 279 -22.89 -42.91 29.99
C SER A 279 -24.26 -42.36 29.55
N LEU A 280 -24.38 -41.92 28.29
CA LEU A 280 -25.63 -41.46 27.69
C LEU A 280 -26.59 -42.63 27.46
N GLN A 281 -26.06 -43.75 26.97
CA GLN A 281 -26.86 -44.96 26.69
C GLN A 281 -27.44 -45.60 27.95
N LYS A 282 -26.77 -45.48 29.11
CA LYS A 282 -27.29 -45.90 30.42
C LYS A 282 -28.37 -44.99 31.01
N LYS A 283 -28.54 -43.79 30.46
CA LYS A 283 -29.55 -42.79 30.90
C LYS A 283 -30.82 -42.82 30.04
N LEU A 284 -30.83 -43.61 28.97
CA LEU A 284 -32.00 -43.98 28.17
C LEU A 284 -32.62 -45.26 28.75
#